data_AF-A0A6L7Z3V4-F1
#
_entry.id   AF-A0A6L7Z3V4-F1
#
_cell.length_a   1.000
_cell.length_b   1.000
_cell.length_c   1.000
_cell.angle_alpha   90.00
_cell.angle_beta   90.00
_cell.angle_gamma   90.00
#
_symmetry.space_group_name_H-M   'P 1'
#
loop_
_entity.id
_entity.type
_entity.pdbx_description
1 polymer ?
#
loop_
_entity_poly.entity_id
_entity_poly.type
_entity_poly.pdbx_seq_one_letter_code
_entity_poly.pdbx_strand_id
1 'polypeptide(L)' 'PAPPTYRPGMTLDDMERQVIRTVLDSVDWNRRQAAQRLGIGERTLYRKVKRYGLEGERDG' A
#
# COMPACT_ATOMS: atom_id res chain seq x y z
N PRO A 1 2.25 -0.95 13.44
CA PRO A 1 3.09 -0.47 12.32
C PRO A 1 3.57 0.98 12.55
N ALA A 2 4.82 1.28 12.19
CA ALA A 2 5.31 2.65 12.19
C ALA A 2 4.61 3.47 11.09
N PRO A 3 4.36 4.77 11.29
CA PRO A 3 3.76 5.61 10.26
C PRO A 3 4.70 5.75 9.05
N PRO A 4 4.18 5.85 7.82
CA PRO A 4 5.00 6.08 6.64
C PRO A 4 5.75 7.41 6.79
N THR A 5 7.08 7.35 6.70
CA THR A 5 7.94 8.54 6.80
C THR A 5 8.07 9.21 5.44
N TYR A 6 7.63 10.46 5.33
CA TYR A 6 7.90 11.30 4.18
C TYR A 6 9.35 11.79 4.17
N ARG A 7 9.98 11.82 3.00
CA ARG A 7 11.31 12.39 2.80
C ARG A 7 11.29 13.39 1.63
N PRO A 8 11.97 14.54 1.74
CA PRO A 8 12.15 15.44 0.62
C PRO A 8 12.72 14.70 -0.61
N GLY A 9 12.14 14.94 -1.78
CA GLY A 9 12.51 14.26 -3.02
C GLY A 9 11.67 13.03 -3.36
N MET A 10 10.82 12.53 -2.45
CA MET A 10 9.83 11.49 -2.79
C MET A 10 8.75 12.04 -3.73
N THR A 11 8.41 11.26 -4.75
CA THR A 11 7.27 11.55 -5.61
C THR A 11 5.95 11.18 -4.92
N LEU A 12 4.83 11.65 -5.47
CA LEU A 12 3.50 11.19 -5.04
C LEU A 12 3.31 9.69 -5.23
N ASP A 13 3.95 9.11 -6.25
CA ASP A 13 3.89 7.68 -6.54
C ASP A 13 4.65 6.87 -5.47
N ASP A 14 5.81 7.36 -5.01
CA ASP A 14 6.57 6.76 -3.91
C ASP A 14 5.77 6.80 -2.59
N MET A 15 5.17 7.95 -2.30
CA MET A 15 4.33 8.13 -1.11
C MET A 15 3.13 7.18 -1.15
N GLU A 16 2.42 7.11 -2.28
CA GLU A 16 1.27 6.22 -2.44
C GLU A 16 1.68 4.75 -2.30
N ARG A 17 2.78 4.32 -2.94
CA ARG A 17 3.32 2.96 -2.79
C ARG A 17 3.59 2.62 -1.33
N GLN A 18 4.27 3.50 -0.59
CA GLN A 18 4.65 3.26 0.80
C GLN A 18 3.43 3.22 1.73
N VAL A 19 2.44 4.10 1.52
CA VAL A 19 1.18 4.10 2.27
C VAL A 19 0.42 2.79 2.04
N ILE A 20 0.26 2.38 0.78
CA ILE A 20 -0.44 1.14 0.42
C ILE A 20 0.24 -0.07 1.05
N ARG A 21 1.57 -0.17 0.93
CA ARG A 21 2.34 -1.25 1.55
C ARG A 21 2.13 -1.28 3.07
N THR A 22 2.30 -0.14 3.74
CA THR A 22 2.17 -0.05 5.20
C THR A 22 0.79 -0.49 5.67
N VAL A 23 -0.26 -0.12 4.95
CA VAL A 23 -1.63 -0.54 5.30
C VAL A 23 -1.83 -2.03 5.05
N LEU A 24 -1.36 -2.58 3.92
CA LEU A 24 -1.41 -4.03 3.64
C LEU A 24 -0.71 -4.84 4.74
N ASP A 25 0.51 -4.44 5.12
CA ASP A 25 1.27 -5.07 6.20
C ASP A 25 0.50 -4.97 7.55
N SER A 26 -0.21 -3.86 7.79
CA SER A 26 -0.97 -3.65 9.04
C SER A 26 -2.25 -4.51 9.18
N VAL A 27 -2.69 -5.16 8.10
CA VAL A 27 -3.91 -5.98 8.06
C VAL A 27 -3.62 -7.39 7.52
N ASP A 28 -2.38 -7.87 7.67
CA ASP A 28 -1.95 -9.19 7.22
C ASP A 28 -2.29 -9.47 5.75
N TRP A 29 -2.09 -8.46 4.90
CA TRP A 29 -2.37 -8.49 3.46
C TRP A 29 -3.84 -8.76 3.09
N ASN A 30 -4.77 -8.52 4.02
CA ASN A 30 -6.20 -8.55 3.74
C ASN A 30 -6.61 -7.34 2.87
N ARG A 31 -6.69 -7.57 1.55
CA ARG A 31 -7.00 -6.54 0.54
C ARG A 31 -8.31 -5.79 0.81
N ARG A 32 -9.35 -6.48 1.32
CA ARG A 32 -10.64 -5.83 1.64
C ARG A 32 -10.50 -4.86 2.80
N GLN A 33 -9.84 -5.27 3.88
CA GLN A 33 -9.59 -4.39 5.03
C GLN A 33 -8.65 -3.24 4.66
N ALA A 34 -7.61 -3.50 3.86
CA ALA A 34 -6.69 -2.46 3.39
C ALA A 34 -7.41 -1.42 2.53
N ALA A 35 -8.26 -1.86 1.58
CA ALA A 35 -9.04 -0.97 0.73
C ALA A 35 -9.99 -0.08 1.57
N GLN A 36 -10.64 -0.66 2.57
CA GLN A 36 -11.47 0.07 3.52
C GLN A 36 -10.67 1.13 4.30
N ARG A 37 -9.50 0.77 4.86
CA ARG A 37 -8.64 1.70 5.60
C ARG A 37 -8.08 2.82 4.73
N LEU A 38 -7.79 2.52 3.46
CA LEU A 38 -7.32 3.49 2.48
C LEU A 38 -8.45 4.36 1.90
N GLY A 39 -9.72 4.03 2.16
CA GLY A 39 -10.86 4.76 1.59
C GLY A 39 -11.00 4.59 0.07
N ILE A 40 -10.54 3.47 -0.49
CA ILE A 40 -10.58 3.17 -1.93
C ILE A 40 -11.32 1.87 -2.21
N GLY A 41 -11.80 1.69 -3.44
CA GLY A 41 -12.38 0.41 -3.87
C GLY A 41 -11.32 -0.70 -4.00
N GLU A 42 -11.70 -1.95 -3.71
CA GLU A 42 -10.81 -3.13 -3.80
C GLU A 42 -10.18 -3.29 -5.19
N ARG A 43 -10.92 -3.01 -6.27
CA ARG A 43 -10.38 -3.02 -7.64
C ARG A 43 -9.30 -1.96 -7.87
N THR A 44 -9.42 -0.80 -7.22
CA THR A 44 -8.40 0.26 -7.27
C THR A 44 -7.16 -0.15 -6.51
N LEU A 45 -7.32 -0.71 -5.30
CA LEU A 45 -6.20 -1.26 -4.53
C LEU A 45 -5.48 -2.35 -5.33
N TYR A 46 -6.19 -3.32 -5.91
CA TYR A 46 -5.62 -4.38 -6.73
C TYR A 46 -4.74 -3.83 -7.87
N ARG A 47 -5.24 -2.84 -8.63
CA ARG A 47 -4.46 -2.21 -9.71
C ARG A 47 -3.20 -1.52 -9.20
N LYS A 48 -3.26 -0.85 -8.05
CA LYS A 48 -2.11 -0.17 -7.46
C LYS A 48 -1.08 -1.16 -6.93
N VAL A 49 -1.52 -2.21 -6.24
CA VAL A 49 -0.67 -3.33 -5.79
C VAL A 49 0.09 -3.95 -6.96
N LYS A 50 -0.60 -4.21 -8.08
CA LYS A 50 0.04 -4.71 -9.30
C LYS A 50 0.98 -3.69 -9.94
N ARG A 51 0.57 -2.42 -10.06
CA ARG A 51 1.39 -1.33 -10.63
C ARG A 51 2.70 -1.14 -9.84
N TYR A 52 2.66 -1.28 -8.53
CA TYR A 52 3.80 -1.09 -7.64
C TYR A 52 4.61 -2.33 -7.35
N GLY A 53 4.25 -3.49 -7.93
CA GLY A 53 4.96 -4.74 -7.72
C GLY A 53 4.88 -5.27 -6.28
N LEU A 54 3.87 -4.85 -5.49
CA LEU A 54 3.78 -5.20 -4.08
C LEU A 54 3.41 -6.68 -3.85
N GLU A 55 2.87 -7.39 -4.85
CA GLU A 55 2.42 -8.78 -4.70
C GLU A 55 3.54 -9.75 -4.28
N GLY A 56 4.79 -9.48 -4.66
CA GLY A 56 5.95 -10.32 -4.29
C GLY A 56 6.64 -9.90 -2.98
N GLU A 57 6.21 -8.80 -2.35
CA GLU A 57 6.84 -8.27 -1.14
C GLU A 57 6.27 -8.89 0.15
N ARG A 58 5.22 -9.73 0.06
CA ARG A 58 4.61 -10.42 1.21
C ARG A 58 5.50 -11.50 1.82
N ASP A 59 6.31 -12.17 0.99
CA ASP A 59 7.05 -13.38 1.34
C ASP A 59 8.55 -13.12 1.57
N GLY A 60 8.96 -11.86 1.59
CA GLY A 60 10.35 -11.41 1.72
C GLY A 60 10.69 -10.73 3.03
#